data_AF-A0A644W275-F1
#
_entry.id   AF-A0A644W275-F1
#
_cell.length_a   1.000
_cell.length_b   1.000
_cell.length_c   1.000
_cell.angle_alpha   90.00
_cell.angle_beta   90.00
_cell.angle_gamma   90.00
#
_symmetry.space_group_name_H-M   'P 1'
#
loop_
_entity.id
_entity.type
_entity.pdbx_description
1 polymer ?
#
loop_
_entity_poly.entity_id
_entity_poly.type
_entity_poly.pdbx_seq_one_letter_code
_entity_poly.pdbx_strand_id
1 'polypeptide(L)' 'MSNKDISNKLKNLKMESAAELGLTQYVKENNDHYKGDLPAKVNGTQGGPIGGRMVQKMIKAQGDSLTNF' A
#
# COMPACT_ATOMS: atom_id res chain seq x y z
N MET A 1 -10.70 10.57 15.04
CA MET A 1 -10.20 10.50 13.65
C MET A 1 -11.36 10.07 12.77
N SER A 2 -11.64 10.73 11.66
CA SER A 2 -12.78 10.36 10.81
C SER A 2 -12.43 9.15 9.91
N ASN A 3 -13.44 8.43 9.41
CA ASN A 3 -13.23 7.35 8.43
C ASN A 3 -12.50 7.85 7.16
N LYS A 4 -12.74 9.11 6.79
CA LYS A 4 -12.08 9.76 5.64
C LYS A 4 -10.58 9.94 5.90
N ASP A 5 -10.20 10.32 7.12
CA ASP A 5 -8.79 10.48 7.51
C ASP A 5 -8.05 9.14 7.46
N ILE A 6 -8.69 8.07 7.94
CA ILE A 6 -8.13 6.71 7.90
C ILE A 6 -7.89 6.27 6.45
N SER A 7 -8.89 6.47 5.58
CA SER A 7 -8.78 6.16 4.15
C SER A 7 -7.61 6.91 3.49
N ASN A 8 -7.48 8.21 3.78
CA ASN A 8 -6.40 9.04 3.25
C ASN A 8 -5.02 8.57 3.74
N LYS A 9 -4.89 8.22 5.03
CA LYS A 9 -3.65 7.67 5.58
C LYS A 9 -3.25 6.37 4.89
N LEU A 10 -4.20 5.45 4.68
CA LEU A 10 -3.94 4.19 3.99
C LEU A 10 -3.57 4.41 2.51
N LYS A 11 -4.19 5.39 1.85
CA LYS A 11 -3.85 5.79 0.49
C LYS A 11 -2.41 6.30 0.40
N ASN A 12 -2.02 7.20 1.30
CA ASN A 12 -0.65 7.73 1.34
C ASN A 12 0.37 6.63 1.62
N LEU A 13 0.09 5.75 2.59
CA LEU A 13 0.96 4.62 2.90
C LEU A 13 1.13 3.67 1.70
N LYS A 14 0.07 3.44 0.91
CA LYS A 14 0.15 2.67 -0.33
C LYS A 14 1.07 3.34 -1.35
N MET A 15 0.89 4.64 -1.58
CA MET A 15 1.71 5.40 -2.54
C MET A 15 3.18 5.38 -2.16
N GLU A 16 3.48 5.62 -0.88
CA GLU A 16 4.84 5.59 -0.34
C GLU A 16 5.46 4.18 -0.49
N SER A 17 4.72 3.14 -0.11
CA SER A 17 5.18 1.75 -0.25
C SER A 17 5.43 1.36 -1.71
N ALA A 18 4.60 1.84 -2.65
CA ALA A 18 4.81 1.61 -4.07
C ALA A 18 6.02 2.38 -4.62
N ALA A 19 6.23 3.63 -4.15
CA ALA A 19 7.38 4.45 -4.54
C ALA A 19 8.70 3.83 -4.07
N GLU A 20 8.77 3.35 -2.82
CA GLU A 20 9.94 2.64 -2.28
C GLU A 20 10.35 1.42 -3.11
N LEU A 21 9.37 0.74 -3.71
CA LEU A 21 9.58 -0.46 -4.52
C LEU A 21 9.75 -0.18 -6.02
N GLY A 22 9.58 1.07 -6.48
CA GLY A 22 9.56 1.40 -7.91
C GLY A 22 8.36 0.80 -8.66
N LEU A 23 7.21 0.64 -7.99
CA LEU A 23 6.01 -0.03 -8.50
C LEU A 23 4.80 0.91 -8.64
N THR A 24 5.03 2.23 -8.72
CA THR A 24 3.95 3.23 -8.76
C THR A 24 3.03 3.07 -9.97
N GLN A 25 3.53 2.55 -11.08
CA GLN A 25 2.76 2.22 -12.30
C GLN A 25 1.66 1.18 -12.08
N TYR A 26 1.69 0.43 -10.97
CA TYR A 26 0.66 -0.56 -10.64
C TYR A 26 -0.42 -0.03 -9.70
N VAL A 27 -0.29 1.22 -9.25
CA VAL A 27 -1.25 1.87 -8.35
C VAL A 27 -2.24 2.68 -9.17
N LYS A 28 -3.55 2.53 -8.89
CA LYS A 28 -4.62 3.20 -9.65
C LYS A 28 -4.48 4.73 -9.65
N GLU A 29 -3.91 5.29 -8.58
CA GLU A 29 -3.67 6.72 -8.44
C GLU A 29 -2.63 7.27 -9.43
N ASN A 30 -1.73 6.41 -9.94
CA ASN A 30 -0.67 6.79 -10.89
C ASN A 30 -0.90 6.21 -12.29
N ASN A 31 -1.75 5.19 -12.42
CA ASN A 31 -2.07 4.55 -13.69
C ASN A 31 -3.56 4.20 -13.67
N ASP A 32 -4.37 4.96 -14.40
CA ASP A 32 -5.84 4.82 -14.47
C ASP A 32 -6.28 3.63 -15.35
N HIS A 33 -5.49 2.54 -15.33
CA HIS A 33 -5.84 1.31 -16.01
C HIS A 33 -6.76 0.50 -15.10
N TYR A 34 -7.97 0.22 -15.60
CA TYR A 34 -8.92 -0.64 -14.92
C TYR A 34 -8.31 -2.03 -14.66
N LYS A 35 -8.17 -2.39 -13.39
CA LYS A 35 -7.53 -3.65 -12.97
C LYS A 35 -8.46 -4.87 -13.06
N GLY A 36 -9.76 -4.66 -13.32
CA GLY A 36 -10.75 -5.75 -13.36
C GLY A 36 -10.59 -6.68 -14.57
N ASP A 37 -9.98 -6.20 -15.66
CA ASP A 37 -9.73 -7.02 -16.85
C ASP A 37 -8.46 -7.87 -16.75
N LEU A 38 -7.65 -7.65 -15.71
CA LEU A 38 -6.42 -8.41 -15.51
C LEU A 38 -6.70 -9.72 -14.75
N PRO A 39 -6.05 -10.83 -15.14
CA PRO A 39 -6.13 -12.07 -14.37
C PRO A 39 -5.73 -11.86 -12.91
N ALA A 40 -6.42 -12.52 -11.98
CA ALA A 40 -6.15 -12.42 -10.55
C ALA A 40 -4.68 -12.65 -10.19
N LYS A 41 -4.01 -13.58 -10.89
CA LYS A 41 -2.57 -13.84 -10.73
C LYS A 41 -1.72 -12.60 -11.05
N VAL A 42 -2.03 -11.89 -12.13
CA VAL A 42 -1.29 -10.67 -12.53
C VAL A 42 -1.51 -9.55 -11.52
N ASN A 43 -2.76 -9.34 -11.09
CA ASN A 43 -3.07 -8.37 -10.03
C ASN A 43 -2.35 -8.70 -8.72
N GLY A 44 -2.31 -9.97 -8.34
CA GLY A 44 -1.57 -10.45 -7.16
C GLY A 44 -0.06 -10.21 -7.28
N THR A 45 0.55 -10.52 -8.43
CA THR A 45 1.99 -10.30 -8.65
C THR A 45 2.35 -8.80 -8.68
N GLN A 46 1.50 -7.94 -9.26
CA GLN A 46 1.74 -6.50 -9.32
C GLN A 46 1.47 -5.79 -7.99
N GLY A 47 0.35 -6.08 -7.33
CA GLY A 47 -0.11 -5.40 -6.12
C GLY A 47 0.34 -6.03 -4.81
N GLY A 48 0.61 -7.34 -4.80
CA GLY A 48 1.03 -8.09 -3.62
C GLY A 48 2.26 -7.53 -2.93
N PRO A 49 3.36 -7.23 -3.65
CA PRO A 49 4.55 -6.63 -3.05
C PRO A 49 4.28 -5.29 -2.35
N ILE A 50 3.42 -4.44 -2.94
CA ILE A 50 3.02 -3.15 -2.36
C ILE A 50 2.26 -3.37 -1.05
N GLY A 51 1.27 -4.27 -1.06
CA GLY A 51 0.50 -4.61 0.14
C GLY A 51 1.36 -5.22 1.25
N GLY A 52 2.29 -6.12 0.90
CA GLY A 52 3.25 -6.71 1.84
C GLY A 52 4.12 -5.65 2.50
N ARG A 53 4.61 -4.68 1.71
CA ARG A 53 5.41 -3.56 2.25
C ARG A 53 4.61 -2.67 3.20
N MET A 54 3.34 -2.38 2.88
CA MET A 54 2.46 -1.64 3.80
C MET A 54 2.35 -2.34 5.15
N VAL A 55 2.11 -3.66 5.17
CA VAL A 55 1.99 -4.45 6.40
C VAL A 55 3.29 -4.43 7.21
N GLN A 56 4.46 -4.56 6.55
CA GLN A 56 5.76 -4.46 7.24
C GLN A 56 5.92 -3.11 7.96
N LYS A 57 5.54 -2.00 7.31
CA LYS A 57 5.61 -0.66 7.92
C LYS A 57 4.65 -0.52 9.10
N MET A 58 3.44 -1.09 9.00
CA MET A 58 2.48 -1.10 10.12
C MET A 58 3.01 -1.90 11.32
N ILE A 59 3.57 -3.09 11.08
CA ILE A 59 4.18 -3.93 12.14
C ILE A 59 5.33 -3.17 12.80
N LYS A 60 6.20 -2.55 12.01
CA LYS A 60 7.31 -1.75 12.54
C LYS A 60 6.80 -0.59 13.41
N ALA A 61 5.82 0.18 12.93
CA ALA A 61 5.26 1.30 13.68
C ALA A 61 4.64 0.85 15.01
N GLN A 62 3.95 -0.31 15.00
CA GLN A 62 3.41 -0.89 16.22
C GLN A 62 4.52 -1.37 17.17
N GLY A 63 5.56 -2.02 16.66
CA GLY A 63 6.73 -2.43 17.43
C GLY A 63 7.43 -1.25 18.09
N ASP A 64 7.72 -0.19 17.33
CA ASP A 64 8.34 1.04 17.84
C ASP A 64 7.48 1.68 18.95
N SER A 65 6.14 1.67 18.79
CA SER A 65 5.22 2.18 19.81
C SER A 65 5.25 1.34 21.11
N LEU A 66 5.59 0.07 21.04
CA LEU A 66 5.67 -0.83 22.21
C LEU A 66 7.02 -0.77 22.90
N THR A 67 8.09 -0.35 22.20
CA THR A 67 9.45 -0.28 22.75
C THR A 67 9.82 1.09 23.30
N ASN A 68 9.06 2.14 22.99
CA ASN A 68 9.31 3.52 23.44
C ASN A 68 8.73 3.84 24.84
N PHE A 69 8.79 2.87 25.77
CA PHE A 69 8.56 3.09 27.21
C PHE A 69 9.89 3.29 27.95
#